data_AF-A0A8B7PBI7-F1
#
_entry.id   AF-A0A8B7PBI7-F1
#
_cell.length_a   1.000
_cell.length_b   1.000
_cell.length_c   1.000
_cell.angle_alpha   90.00
_cell.angle_beta   90.00
_cell.angle_gamma   90.00
#
_symmetry.space_group_name_H-M   'P 1'
#
loop_
_entity.id
_entity.type
_entity.pdbx_description
1 polymer ?
#
loop_
_entity_poly.entity_id
_entity_poly.type
_entity_poly.pdbx_seq_one_letter_code
_entity_poly.pdbx_strand_id
1 'polypeptide(L)'
;MEGIFNILPPTGNIKRVKCDHSSDGDVGWTVVLLRQDGSVMFNRTLDEYIQGFGDPSGEVWIGLETLHALTNSRPHQLRVELTDFSSKAAFARYASF
;
A
#
# COMPACT_ATOMS: atom_id res chain seq x y z
N MET A 1 12.92 -7.76 -5.20
CA MET A 1 12.44 -8.91 -4.40
C MET A 1 11.04 -8.58 -3.94
N GLU A 2 10.07 -9.44 -4.24
CA GLU A 2 8.73 -9.35 -3.65
C GLU A 2 8.75 -10.00 -2.26
N GLY A 3 8.03 -9.43 -1.29
CA GLY A 3 7.95 -10.00 0.06
C GLY A 3 7.39 -9.04 1.10
N ILE A 4 7.30 -9.51 2.34
CA ILE A 4 6.87 -8.69 3.48
C ILE A 4 8.10 -8.28 4.28
N PHE A 5 8.23 -6.97 4.52
CA PHE A 5 9.36 -6.37 5.21
C PHE A 5 8.91 -5.44 6.33
N ASN A 6 9.78 -5.24 7.31
CA ASN A 6 9.63 -4.19 8.31
C ASN A 6 10.30 -2.92 7.79
N ILE A 7 9.56 -1.81 7.78
CA ILE A 7 10.09 -0.47 7.55
C ILE A 7 9.96 0.35 8.82
N LEU A 8 10.81 1.37 8.95
CA LEU A 8 10.70 2.40 9.99
C LEU A 8 10.27 3.72 9.32
N PRO A 9 8.96 4.03 9.29
CA PRO A 9 8.47 5.31 8.81
C PRO A 9 8.89 6.46 9.74
N PRO A 10 8.79 7.73 9.28
CA PRO A 10 9.08 8.90 10.12
C PRO A 10 8.20 9.04 11.37
N THR A 11 7.08 8.31 11.45
CA THR A 11 6.27 8.19 12.68
C THR A 11 7.04 7.57 13.85
N GLY A 12 8.16 6.86 13.57
CA GLY A 12 8.97 6.16 14.57
C GLY A 12 8.47 4.76 14.94
N ASN A 13 7.32 4.35 14.40
CA ASN A 13 6.71 3.04 14.68
C ASN A 13 6.98 2.05 13.55
N ILE A 14 7.60 0.91 13.84
CA ILE A 14 7.87 -0.13 12.84
C ILE A 14 6.56 -0.58 12.17
N LYS A 15 6.54 -0.58 10.83
CA LYS A 15 5.39 -1.03 10.04
C LYS A 15 5.79 -2.22 9.16
N ARG A 16 4.96 -3.26 9.17
CA ARG A 16 5.04 -4.35 8.19
C ARG A 16 4.39 -3.92 6.88
N VAL A 17 5.09 -4.08 5.77
CA VAL A 17 4.60 -3.71 4.44
C VAL A 17 4.93 -4.80 3.43
N LYS A 18 4.06 -4.95 2.41
CA LYS A 18 4.37 -5.74 1.23
C LYS A 18 5.18 -4.87 0.27
N CYS A 19 6.34 -5.36 -0.14
CA CYS A 19 7.12 -4.79 -1.23
C CYS A 19 6.80 -5.56 -2.50
N ASP A 20 6.39 -4.87 -3.54
CA ASP A 20 6.13 -5.42 -4.86
C ASP A 20 7.17 -4.94 -5.86
N HIS A 21 7.64 -5.83 -6.74
CA HIS A 21 8.52 -5.49 -7.85
C HIS A 21 7.67 -5.45 -9.12
N SER A 22 7.38 -4.25 -9.63
CA SER A 22 6.70 -4.14 -10.92
C SER A 22 7.62 -4.65 -12.04
N SER A 23 7.05 -5.36 -13.01
CA SER A 23 7.76 -5.85 -14.21
C SER A 23 8.37 -4.75 -15.10
N ASP A 24 8.06 -3.47 -14.83
CA ASP A 24 8.54 -2.29 -15.55
C ASP A 24 9.93 -1.75 -15.09
N GLY A 25 10.62 -2.40 -14.15
CA GLY A 25 12.01 -2.03 -13.78
C GLY A 25 12.44 -2.37 -12.35
N ASP A 26 13.70 -2.02 -12.00
CA ASP A 26 14.38 -2.28 -10.71
C ASP A 26 13.79 -1.55 -9.48
N VAL A 27 12.59 -0.97 -9.56
CA VAL A 27 12.01 -0.13 -8.50
C VAL A 27 11.04 -0.95 -7.66
N GLY A 28 11.34 -1.07 -6.37
CA GLY A 28 10.44 -1.67 -5.38
C GLY A 28 9.33 -0.70 -4.95
N TRP A 29 8.09 -1.19 -4.93
CA TRP A 29 6.90 -0.46 -4.51
C TRP A 29 6.46 -0.90 -3.12
N THR A 30 6.26 0.06 -2.22
CA THR A 30 5.56 -0.20 -0.94
C THR A 30 4.06 -0.25 -1.20
N VAL A 31 3.43 -1.40 -0.99
CA VAL A 31 1.98 -1.56 -1.11
C VAL A 31 1.30 -0.92 0.11
N VAL A 32 0.50 0.10 -0.14
CA VAL A 32 -0.22 0.88 0.91
C VAL A 32 -1.68 0.48 1.06
N LEU A 33 -2.27 -0.09 0.00
CA LEU A 33 -3.64 -0.62 -0.04
C LEU A 33 -3.64 -1.86 -0.94
N LEU A 34 -4.21 -2.97 -0.45
CA LEU A 34 -4.40 -4.19 -1.23
C LEU A 34 -5.81 -4.75 -1.03
N ARG A 35 -6.51 -4.98 -2.15
CA ARG A 35 -7.79 -5.70 -2.23
C ARG A 35 -7.62 -6.90 -3.15
N GLN A 36 -8.16 -8.05 -2.77
CA GLN A 36 -8.01 -9.28 -3.54
C GLN A 36 -9.21 -10.22 -3.45
N ASP A 37 -9.78 -10.41 -2.27
CA ASP A 37 -10.74 -11.49 -2.00
C ASP A 37 -11.92 -11.07 -1.09
N GLY A 38 -11.88 -9.85 -0.54
CA GLY A 38 -12.92 -9.37 0.38
C GLY A 38 -12.85 -9.97 1.79
N SER A 39 -11.77 -10.65 2.16
CA SER A 39 -11.56 -11.22 3.50
C SER A 39 -11.49 -10.16 4.61
N VAL A 40 -11.16 -8.91 4.27
CA VAL A 40 -11.11 -7.79 5.21
C VAL A 40 -12.21 -6.79 4.89
N MET A 41 -13.01 -6.42 5.89
CA MET A 41 -13.99 -5.34 5.73
C MET A 41 -13.28 -3.98 5.66
N PHE A 42 -13.56 -3.21 4.61
CA PHE A 42 -13.09 -1.83 4.46
C PHE A 42 -14.12 -0.79 4.92
N ASN A 43 -15.35 -1.20 5.24
CA ASN A 43 -16.29 -0.31 5.93
C ASN A 43 -15.87 -0.17 7.40
N ARG A 44 -15.08 0.86 7.68
CA ARG A 44 -14.35 1.07 8.94
C ARG A 44 -14.51 2.50 9.44
N THR A 45 -14.25 2.69 10.72
CA THR A 45 -14.25 4.01 11.36
C THR A 45 -13.07 4.86 10.92
N LEU A 46 -13.15 6.18 11.14
CA LEU A 46 -12.04 7.10 10.84
C LEU A 46 -10.76 6.70 11.60
N ASP A 47 -10.88 6.34 12.88
CA ASP A 47 -9.73 5.96 13.70
C ASP A 47 -9.02 4.71 13.16
N GLU A 48 -9.78 3.72 12.69
CA GLU A 48 -9.20 2.55 12.01
C GLU A 48 -8.50 2.93 10.70
N TYR A 49 -9.05 3.88 9.93
CA TYR A 49 -8.39 4.41 8.75
C TYR A 49 -7.12 5.21 9.07
N ILE A 50 -7.06 5.89 10.22
CA ILE A 50 -5.85 6.59 10.70
C ILE A 50 -4.75 5.58 11.04
N GLN A 51 -5.09 4.55 11.82
CA GLN A 51 -4.14 3.55 12.32
C GLN A 51 -3.71 2.52 11.24
N GLY A 52 -4.61 2.23 10.30
CA GLY A 52 -4.45 1.13 9.36
C GLY A 52 -5.03 -0.18 9.88
N PHE A 53 -5.29 -1.12 8.98
CA PHE A 53 -5.90 -2.41 9.29
C PHE A 53 -5.57 -3.46 8.24
N GLY A 54 -5.83 -4.74 8.55
CA GLY A 54 -5.50 -5.88 7.67
C GLY A 54 -4.07 -6.40 7.86
N ASP A 55 -3.63 -7.26 6.96
CA ASP A 55 -2.30 -7.89 6.99
C ASP A 55 -1.64 -7.83 5.60
N PRO A 56 -0.37 -7.42 5.48
CA PRO A 56 0.34 -7.37 4.19
C PRO A 56 0.46 -8.71 3.45
N SER A 57 0.15 -9.84 4.08
CA SER A 57 0.01 -11.16 3.45
C SER A 57 -1.33 -11.39 2.75
N GLY A 58 -2.30 -10.47 2.92
CA GLY A 58 -3.61 -10.48 2.28
C GLY A 58 -4.11 -9.05 2.02
N GLU A 59 -5.37 -8.76 2.38
CA GLU A 59 -5.92 -7.41 2.24
C GLU A 59 -5.43 -6.48 3.36
N VAL A 60 -5.02 -5.26 2.99
CA VAL A 60 -4.40 -4.31 3.93
C VAL A 60 -4.68 -2.85 3.57
N TRP A 61 -4.73 -2.00 4.58
CA TRP A 61 -4.60 -0.55 4.52
C TRP A 61 -3.50 -0.10 5.49
N ILE A 62 -2.51 0.64 4.99
CA ILE A 62 -1.32 1.02 5.78
C ILE A 62 -1.62 1.98 6.93
N GLY A 63 -2.69 2.78 6.82
CA GLY A 63 -3.05 3.83 7.78
C GLY A 63 -2.68 5.24 7.30
N LEU A 64 -3.58 6.21 7.48
CA LEU A 64 -3.39 7.60 7.04
C LEU A 64 -2.19 8.26 7.73
N GLU A 65 -1.96 7.99 9.01
CA GLU A 65 -0.81 8.57 9.73
C GLU A 65 0.52 8.12 9.11
N THR A 66 0.64 6.82 8.82
CA THR A 66 1.83 6.26 8.18
C THR A 66 1.96 6.75 6.74
N LEU A 67 0.86 6.80 6.00
CA LEU A 67 0.85 7.27 4.62
C LEU A 67 1.31 8.74 4.52
N HIS A 68 0.73 9.61 5.35
CA HIS A 68 1.11 11.02 5.42
C HIS A 68 2.58 11.20 5.81
N ALA A 69 3.07 10.48 6.82
CA ALA A 69 4.46 10.58 7.23
C ALA A 69 5.43 10.16 6.11
N LEU A 70 5.10 9.10 5.35
CA LEU A 70 5.91 8.66 4.22
C LEU A 70 5.90 9.69 3.09
N THR A 71 4.74 10.13 2.62
CA THR A 71 4.63 11.03 1.46
C THR A 71 5.11 12.45 1.75
N ASN A 72 5.00 12.91 3.00
CA ASN A 72 5.51 14.22 3.40
C ASN A 72 7.05 14.25 3.59
N SER A 73 7.69 13.09 3.76
CA SER A 73 9.14 13.02 4.00
C SER A 73 10.00 13.25 2.75
N ARG A 74 9.46 12.92 1.57
CA ARG A 74 10.09 13.10 0.25
C ARG A 74 9.06 12.87 -0.85
N PRO A 75 9.30 13.34 -2.08
CA PRO A 75 8.42 13.04 -3.21
C PRO A 75 8.29 11.54 -3.46
N HIS A 76 7.05 11.08 -3.65
CA HIS A 76 6.73 9.70 -4.04
C HIS A 76 5.86 9.67 -5.29
N GLN A 77 6.02 8.61 -6.09
CA GLN A 77 5.07 8.29 -7.16
C GLN A 77 3.96 7.41 -6.60
N LEU A 78 2.77 7.51 -7.19
CA LEU A 78 1.67 6.58 -6.93
C LEU A 78 1.41 5.73 -8.17
N ARG A 79 1.27 4.43 -7.96
CA ARG A 79 0.80 3.46 -8.96
C ARG A 79 -0.46 2.80 -8.42
N VAL A 80 -1.53 2.85 -9.20
CA VAL A 80 -2.80 2.17 -8.89
C VAL A 80 -2.99 1.08 -9.93
N GLU A 81 -3.15 -0.16 -9.48
CA GLU A 81 -3.42 -1.32 -10.33
C GLU A 81 -4.81 -1.86 -10.01
N LEU A 82 -5.55 -2.18 -11.07
CA LEU A 82 -6.91 -2.71 -10.99
C LEU A 82 -7.02 -3.92 -11.92
N THR A 83 -7.62 -4.99 -11.43
CA THR A 83 -7.95 -6.18 -12.21
C THR A 83 -9.45 -6.40 -12.17
N ASP A 84 -10.08 -6.52 -13.33
CA ASP A 84 -11.51 -6.82 -13.42
C ASP A 84 -11.81 -8.32 -13.20
N PHE A 85 -13.09 -8.67 -13.09
CA PHE A 85 -13.52 -10.06 -12.89
C PHE A 85 -13.24 -10.98 -14.10
N SER A 86 -12.89 -10.41 -15.26
CA SER A 86 -12.45 -11.14 -16.45
C SER A 86 -10.91 -11.22 -16.55
N SER A 87 -10.21 -10.93 -15.45
CA SER A 87 -8.75 -10.93 -15.33
C SER A 87 -8.04 -9.90 -16.23
N LYS A 88 -8.74 -8.85 -16.67
CA LYS A 88 -8.09 -7.73 -17.39
C LYS A 88 -7.49 -6.76 -16.38
N ALA A 89 -6.19 -6.55 -16.49
CA ALA A 89 -5.44 -5.61 -15.66
C ALA A 89 -5.28 -4.25 -16.35
N ALA A 90 -5.37 -3.18 -15.57
CA ALA A 90 -5.04 -1.82 -15.97
C ALA A 90 -4.29 -1.12 -14.85
N PHE A 91 -3.46 -0.12 -15.19
CA PHE A 91 -2.78 0.69 -14.19
C PHE A 91 -2.81 2.18 -14.53
N ALA A 92 -2.72 3.02 -13.51
CA ALA A 92 -2.49 4.46 -13.62
C ALA A 92 -1.27 4.85 -12.78
N ARG A 93 -0.44 5.76 -13.29
CA ARG A 93 0.75 6.29 -12.61
C ARG A 93 0.63 7.79 -12.44
N TYR A 94 0.93 8.28 -11.25
CA TYR A 94 0.98 9.69 -10.89
C TYR A 94 2.39 10.05 -10.45
N ALA A 95 2.90 11.17 -10.97
CA ALA A 95 4.28 11.59 -10.71
C ALA A 95 4.51 12.10 -9.28
N SER A 96 3.45 12.53 -8.59
CA SER A 96 3.49 13.03 -7.22
C SER A 96 2.25 12.56 -6.45
N PHE A 97 2.45 12.16 -5.20
CA PHE A 97 1.43 11.77 -4.24
C PHE A 97 1.85 12.13 -2.81
#